data_AF-A0A928P733-F1
#
_entry.id   AF-A0A928P733-F1
#
_cell.length_a   1.000
_cell.length_b   1.000
_cell.length_c   1.000
_cell.angle_alpha   90.00
_cell.angle_beta   90.00
_cell.angle_gamma   90.00
#
_symmetry.space_group_name_H-M   'P 1'
#
loop_
_entity.id
_entity.type
_entity.pdbx_description
1 polymer ?
#
loop_
_entity_poly.entity_id
_entity_poly.type
_entity_poly.pdbx_seq_one_letter_code
_entity_poly.pdbx_strand_id
1 'polypeptide(L)'
;TPGPIAVNMATFIGSSQGGFFGALLATLGVVLPSFFIILIIAALIRNLLKYAGVKAFLGGIRPCIIGLILATAITMLMSTAIGFSGIGDTLAIDLNGIIIFALLIVISIVARLMLKKKPSPILMIVISAGLGMLMYSL
;
A
#
# COMPACT_ATOMS: atom_id res chain seq x y z
N THR A 1 -7.61 3.50 4.89
CA THR A 1 -8.95 3.93 4.43
C THR A 1 -9.32 3.14 3.19
N PRO A 2 -10.58 2.76 3.01
CA PRO A 2 -11.03 1.85 1.95
C PRO A 2 -10.96 2.45 0.52
N GLY A 3 -10.17 3.49 0.26
CA GLY A 3 -10.11 4.16 -1.04
C GLY A 3 -9.83 3.21 -2.22
N PRO A 4 -8.77 2.39 -2.17
CA PRO A 4 -8.51 1.39 -3.21
C PRO A 4 -9.59 0.30 -3.27
N ILE A 5 -10.16 -0.07 -2.12
CA ILE A 5 -11.23 -1.06 -2.03
C ILE A 5 -12.50 -0.53 -2.70
N ALA A 6 -12.84 0.75 -2.52
CA ALA A 6 -14.03 1.38 -3.10
C ALA A 6 -13.96 1.44 -4.63
N VAL A 7 -12.80 1.80 -5.20
CA VAL A 7 -12.62 1.83 -6.66
C VAL A 7 -12.64 0.41 -7.25
N ASN A 8 -12.02 -0.56 -6.58
CA ASN A 8 -12.06 -1.96 -7.02
C ASN A 8 -13.49 -2.52 -6.98
N MET A 9 -14.23 -2.25 -5.91
CA MET A 9 -15.63 -2.65 -5.79
C MET A 9 -16.52 -1.96 -6.82
N ALA A 10 -16.31 -0.67 -7.09
CA ALA A 10 -17.03 0.05 -8.15
C ALA A 10 -16.77 -0.57 -9.53
N THR A 11 -15.52 -0.92 -9.83
CA THR A 11 -15.15 -1.62 -11.07
C THR A 11 -15.85 -2.97 -11.17
N PHE A 12 -15.81 -3.78 -10.10
CA PHE A 12 -16.36 -5.14 -10.09
C PHE A 12 -17.89 -5.16 -10.19
N ILE A 13 -18.56 -4.28 -9.43
CA ILE A 13 -20.02 -4.15 -9.48
C ILE A 13 -20.44 -3.60 -10.84
N GLY A 14 -19.73 -2.58 -11.35
CA GLY A 14 -19.98 -2.03 -12.68
C GLY A 14 -19.78 -3.06 -13.79
N SER A 15 -18.74 -3.90 -13.71
CA SER A 15 -18.50 -4.98 -14.67
C SER A 15 -19.58 -6.06 -14.62
N SER A 16 -20.06 -6.39 -13.42
CA SER A 16 -21.09 -7.40 -13.22
C SER A 16 -22.45 -6.96 -13.75
N GLN A 17 -22.77 -5.66 -13.67
CA GLN A 17 -24.08 -5.14 -14.09
C GLN A 17 -24.13 -4.68 -15.55
N GLY A 18 -23.04 -4.10 -16.07
CA GLY A 18 -23.03 -3.48 -17.41
C GLY A 18 -21.83 -3.87 -18.26
N GLY A 19 -21.15 -4.97 -17.92
CA GLY A 19 -19.94 -5.40 -18.62
C GLY A 19 -18.86 -4.31 -18.60
N PHE A 20 -18.07 -4.24 -19.67
CA PHE A 20 -16.97 -3.29 -19.77
C PHE A 20 -17.40 -1.82 -19.61
N PHE A 21 -18.50 -1.41 -20.26
CA PHE A 21 -19.00 -0.04 -20.17
C PHE A 21 -19.56 0.29 -18.79
N GLY A 22 -20.21 -0.68 -18.13
CA GLY A 22 -20.65 -0.54 -16.74
C GLY A 22 -19.49 -0.33 -15.78
N ALA A 23 -18.38 -1.07 -15.95
CA ALA A 23 -17.17 -0.90 -15.14
C ALA A 23 -16.55 0.49 -15.32
N LEU A 24 -16.47 0.97 -16.57
CA LEU A 24 -15.93 2.30 -16.89
C LEU A 24 -16.79 3.41 -16.27
N LEU A 25 -18.11 3.35 -16.44
CA LEU A 25 -19.01 4.38 -15.92
C LEU A 25 -19.08 4.36 -14.38
N ALA A 26 -19.06 3.18 -13.76
CA ALA A 26 -19.07 3.06 -12.30
C ALA A 26 -17.79 3.61 -11.66
N THR A 27 -16.62 3.31 -12.24
CA THR A 27 -15.34 3.84 -11.75
C THR A 27 -15.24 5.35 -11.93
N LEU A 28 -15.64 5.87 -13.08
CA LEU A 28 -15.72 7.31 -13.32
C LEU A 28 -16.69 7.98 -12.34
N GLY A 29 -17.89 7.43 -12.13
CA GLY A 29 -18.87 7.97 -11.19
C GLY A 29 -18.35 8.11 -9.75
N VAL A 30 -17.49 7.19 -9.30
CA VAL A 30 -16.88 7.26 -7.96
C VAL A 30 -15.67 8.21 -7.91
N VAL A 31 -14.91 8.33 -8.99
CA VAL A 31 -13.68 9.15 -9.03
C VAL A 31 -13.96 10.63 -9.32
N LEU A 32 -14.91 10.95 -10.20
CA LEU A 32 -15.22 12.33 -10.62
C LEU A 32 -15.54 13.28 -9.45
N PRO A 33 -16.35 12.90 -8.44
CA PRO A 33 -16.66 13.79 -7.32
C PRO A 33 -15.41 14.21 -6.55
N SER A 34 -14.53 13.25 -6.27
CA SER A 34 -13.25 13.52 -5.57
C SER A 34 -12.33 14.39 -6.42
N PHE A 35 -12.31 14.18 -7.73
CA PHE A 35 -11.53 15.00 -8.66
C PHE A 35 -11.94 16.47 -8.63
N PHE A 36 -13.24 16.77 -8.70
CA PHE A 36 -13.73 18.15 -8.62
C PHE A 36 -13.43 18.80 -7.27
N ILE A 37 -13.63 18.08 -6.17
CA ILE A 37 -13.32 18.59 -4.82
C ILE A 37 -11.83 18.94 -4.71
N ILE A 38 -10.94 18.06 -5.18
CA ILE A 38 -9.49 18.32 -5.15
C ILE A 38 -9.11 19.52 -6.03
N LEU A 39 -9.72 19.68 -7.21
CA LEU A 39 -9.47 20.85 -8.07
C LEU A 39 -9.86 22.16 -7.39
N ILE A 40 -11.03 22.20 -6.74
CA ILE A 40 -11.50 23.36 -5.98
C ILE A 40 -10.53 23.69 -4.84
N ILE A 41 -10.15 22.66 -4.07
CA ILE A 41 -9.20 22.81 -2.96
C ILE A 41 -7.84 23.30 -3.48
N ALA A 42 -7.32 22.75 -4.58
CA ALA A 42 -6.05 23.14 -5.16
C ALA A 42 -6.06 24.61 -5.63
N ALA A 43 -7.16 25.07 -6.23
CA ALA A 43 -7.35 26.46 -6.60
C ALA A 43 -7.35 27.38 -5.38
N LEU A 44 -8.00 26.99 -4.29
CA LEU A 44 -8.05 27.76 -3.04
C LEU A 44 -6.69 27.80 -2.33
N ILE A 45 -5.99 26.65 -2.24
CA ILE A 45 -4.69 26.52 -1.57
C ILE A 45 -3.62 27.39 -2.22
N ARG A 46 -3.68 27.66 -3.54
CA ARG A 46 -2.75 28.59 -4.20
C ARG A 46 -2.71 29.97 -3.55
N ASN A 47 -3.85 30.47 -3.09
CA ASN A 47 -3.92 31.75 -2.37
C ASN A 47 -3.44 31.63 -0.92
N LEU A 48 -3.68 30.48 -0.27
CA LEU A 48 -3.28 30.23 1.12
C LEU A 48 -1.79 29.87 1.28
N LEU A 49 -1.14 29.38 0.23
CA LEU A 49 0.30 29.09 0.18
C LEU A 49 1.19 30.33 0.39
N LYS A 50 0.61 31.53 0.29
CA LYS A 50 1.29 32.80 0.63
C LYS A 50 1.60 32.92 2.12
N TYR A 51 0.85 32.21 2.98
CA TYR A 51 1.08 32.19 4.42
C TYR A 51 2.13 31.15 4.81
N ALA A 52 3.12 31.58 5.59
CA ALA A 52 4.23 30.71 6.03
C ALA A 52 3.75 29.46 6.79
N GLY A 53 2.66 29.57 7.58
CA GLY A 53 2.09 28.45 8.32
C GLY A 53 1.56 27.32 7.42
N VAL A 54 0.87 27.65 6.33
CA VAL A 54 0.33 26.65 5.38
C VAL A 54 1.47 25.96 4.62
N LYS A 55 2.51 26.72 4.25
CA LYS A 55 3.71 26.17 3.61
C LYS A 55 4.44 25.19 4.52
N ALA A 56 4.56 25.51 5.82
CA ALA A 56 5.16 24.63 6.81
C ALA A 56 4.35 23.34 7.03
N PHE A 57 3.02 23.45 7.14
CA PHE A 57 2.14 22.29 7.27
C PHE A 57 2.23 21.33 6.07
N LEU A 58 2.13 21.87 4.85
CA LEU A 58 2.26 21.07 3.62
C LEU A 58 3.66 20.44 3.48
N GLY A 59 4.71 21.12 3.98
CA GLY A 59 6.05 20.55 4.08
C GLY A 59 6.12 19.32 4.99
N GLY A 60 5.31 19.29 6.06
CA GLY A 60 5.20 18.17 6.99
C GLY A 60 4.46 16.94 6.45
N ILE A 61 3.72 17.07 5.34
CA ILE A 61 2.95 15.95 4.77
C ILE A 61 3.88 14.84 4.26
N ARG A 62 4.99 15.18 3.62
CA ARG A 62 5.91 14.20 3.05
C ARG A 62 6.51 13.26 4.11
N PRO A 63 7.10 13.74 5.22
CA PRO A 63 7.57 12.85 6.29
C PRO A 63 6.42 12.10 6.99
N CYS A 64 5.22 12.70 7.09
CA CYS A 64 4.05 12.04 7.66
C CYS A 64 3.62 10.81 6.84
N ILE A 65 3.60 10.92 5.50
CA ILE A 65 3.31 9.79 4.61
C ILE A 65 4.34 8.67 4.76
N ILE A 66 5.63 9.02 4.88
CA ILE A 66 6.70 8.03 5.11
C ILE A 66 6.45 7.29 6.45
N GLY A 67 6.11 8.03 7.51
CA GLY A 67 5.75 7.45 8.80
C GLY A 67 4.55 6.52 8.73
N LEU A 68 3.51 6.89 7.98
CA LEU A 68 2.31 6.08 7.79
C LEU A 68 2.60 4.78 7.02
N ILE A 69 3.41 4.85 5.96
CA ILE A 69 3.85 3.67 5.19
C ILE A 69 4.71 2.75 6.06
N LEU A 70 5.60 3.32 6.87
CA LEU A 70 6.47 2.56 7.76
C LEU A 70 5.67 1.87 8.89
N ALA A 71 4.71 2.57 9.47
CA ALA A 71 3.80 2.01 10.47
C ALA A 71 2.99 0.84 9.90
N THR A 72 2.38 1.03 8.72
CA THR A 72 1.64 -0.06 8.05
C THR A 72 2.53 -1.26 7.71
N ALA A 73 3.76 -1.02 7.25
CA ALA A 73 4.72 -2.10 7.01
C ALA A 73 5.07 -2.89 8.28
N ILE A 74 5.31 -2.20 9.40
CA ILE A 74 5.60 -2.86 10.69
C ILE A 74 4.37 -3.63 11.19
N THR A 75 3.18 -3.05 11.11
CA THR A 75 1.95 -3.72 11.54
C THR A 75 1.71 -4.99 10.74
N MET A 76 1.79 -4.93 9.40
CA MET A 76 1.64 -6.11 8.56
C MET A 76 2.71 -7.16 8.84
N LEU A 77 3.95 -6.73 9.09
CA LEU A 77 5.04 -7.63 9.47
C LEU A 77 4.74 -8.35 10.79
N MET A 78 4.35 -7.62 11.84
CA MET A 78 4.06 -8.23 13.14
C MET A 78 2.87 -9.17 13.08
N SER A 79 1.80 -8.81 12.37
CA SER A 79 0.64 -9.69 12.19
C SER A 79 0.97 -10.95 11.40
N THR A 80 1.84 -10.87 10.39
CA THR A 80 2.18 -12.02 9.53
C THR A 80 3.27 -12.90 10.15
N ALA A 81 4.24 -12.33 10.85
CA ALA A 81 5.40 -13.07 11.38
C ALA A 81 5.22 -13.56 12.82
N ILE A 82 4.35 -12.91 13.61
CA ILE A 82 4.28 -13.13 15.08
C ILE A 82 2.87 -13.56 15.50
N GLY A 83 1.87 -13.52 14.61
CA GLY A 83 0.49 -13.95 14.90
C GLY A 83 -0.20 -13.12 15.99
N PHE A 84 0.33 -11.95 16.34
CA PHE A 84 -0.16 -11.14 17.45
C PHE A 84 -1.35 -10.30 16.98
N SER A 85 -2.55 -10.89 17.03
CA SER A 85 -3.79 -10.23 16.60
C SER A 85 -4.57 -9.59 17.77
N GLY A 86 -4.28 -9.97 19.02
CA GLY A 86 -4.88 -9.38 20.21
C GLY A 86 -4.33 -9.94 21.53
N ILE A 87 -4.62 -9.25 22.64
CA ILE A 87 -4.30 -9.70 24.01
C ILE A 87 -5.23 -10.87 24.35
N GLY A 88 -4.79 -12.10 24.09
CA GLY A 88 -5.55 -13.32 24.36
C GLY A 88 -5.34 -14.48 23.38
N ASP A 89 -4.66 -14.25 22.25
CA ASP A 89 -4.38 -15.31 21.28
C ASP A 89 -3.22 -16.22 21.70
N THR A 90 -3.41 -17.53 21.52
CA THR A 90 -2.34 -18.52 21.67
C THR A 90 -1.25 -18.24 20.64
N LEU A 91 0.00 -18.12 21.11
CA LEU A 91 1.20 -17.86 20.29
C LEU A 91 1.41 -18.96 19.24
N ALA A 92 0.77 -18.84 18.09
CA ALA A 92 1.07 -19.62 16.90
C ALA A 92 2.20 -18.92 16.15
N ILE A 93 3.44 -19.15 16.61
CA ILE A 93 4.63 -18.66 15.94
C ILE A 93 4.76 -19.40 14.61
N ASP A 94 4.45 -18.73 13.52
CA ASP A 94 4.59 -19.29 12.18
C ASP A 94 6.07 -19.18 11.74
N LEU A 95 6.88 -20.16 12.15
CA LEU A 95 8.33 -20.20 11.87
C LEU A 95 8.64 -20.03 10.37
N ASN A 96 7.76 -20.52 9.50
CA ASN A 96 7.90 -20.42 8.06
C ASN A 96 7.82 -18.96 7.57
N GLY A 97 6.91 -18.15 8.15
CA GLY A 97 6.79 -16.72 7.83
C GLY A 97 8.03 -15.92 8.23
N ILE A 98 8.61 -16.23 9.40
CA ILE A 98 9.85 -15.61 9.89
C ILE A 98 11.04 -15.97 8.99
N ILE A 99 11.16 -17.23 8.56
CA ILE A 99 12.22 -17.70 7.68
C ILE A 99 12.13 -17.01 6.31
N ILE A 100 10.93 -16.90 5.72
CA ILE A 100 10.72 -16.20 4.44
C ILE A 100 11.08 -14.72 4.57
N PHE A 101 10.69 -14.06 5.66
CA PHE A 101 11.02 -12.66 5.89
C PHE A 101 12.52 -12.42 6.08
N ALA A 102 13.19 -13.26 6.86
CA ALA A 102 14.64 -13.20 7.05
C ALA A 102 15.40 -13.44 5.72
N LEU A 103 14.97 -14.43 4.94
CA LEU A 103 15.56 -14.75 3.64
C LEU A 103 15.38 -13.60 2.63
N LEU A 104 14.20 -12.96 2.60
CA LEU A 104 13.95 -11.78 1.75
C LEU A 104 14.78 -10.57 2.17
N ILE A 105 14.97 -10.34 3.47
CA ILE A 105 15.86 -9.29 3.97
C ILE A 105 17.30 -9.54 3.49
N VAL A 106 17.80 -10.76 3.67
CA VAL A 106 19.16 -11.14 3.26
C VAL A 106 19.33 -10.98 1.75
N ILE A 107 18.38 -11.46 0.93
CA ILE A 107 18.41 -11.27 -0.53
C ILE A 107 18.37 -9.78 -0.90
N SER A 108 17.58 -8.97 -0.21
CA SER A 108 17.50 -7.53 -0.48
C SER A 108 18.78 -6.76 -0.12
N ILE A 109 19.52 -7.24 0.88
CA ILE A 109 20.80 -6.68 1.33
C ILE A 109 21.90 -7.13 0.37
N VAL A 110 21.96 -8.42 0.04
CA VAL A 110 22.93 -8.99 -0.91
C VAL A 110 22.74 -8.43 -2.31
N ALA A 111 21.50 -8.27 -2.79
CA ALA A 111 21.22 -7.62 -4.07
C ALA A 111 21.63 -6.14 -4.06
N ARG A 112 21.44 -5.43 -2.94
CA ARG A 112 21.93 -4.04 -2.81
C ARG A 112 23.46 -3.95 -2.78
N LEU A 113 24.13 -4.92 -2.18
CA LEU A 113 25.60 -4.98 -2.09
C LEU A 113 26.25 -5.41 -3.42
N MET A 114 25.65 -6.35 -4.16
CA MET A 114 26.23 -6.89 -5.39
C MET A 114 25.84 -6.13 -6.66
N LEU A 115 24.62 -5.61 -6.77
CA LEU A 115 24.13 -5.09 -8.06
C LEU A 115 24.30 -3.58 -8.28
N LYS A 116 24.65 -2.77 -7.27
CA LYS A 116 24.73 -1.28 -7.33
C LYS A 116 23.52 -0.56 -7.99
N LYS A 117 22.49 -1.29 -8.39
CA LYS A 117 21.24 -0.82 -9.00
C LYS A 117 20.10 -1.24 -8.10
N LYS A 118 19.16 -0.31 -7.92
CA LYS A 118 17.96 -0.51 -7.12
C LYS A 118 17.12 -1.62 -7.80
N PRO A 119 16.93 -2.80 -7.20
CA PRO A 119 16.07 -3.81 -7.80
C PRO A 119 14.67 -3.23 -7.98
N SER A 120 14.04 -3.51 -9.11
CA SER A 120 12.71 -2.97 -9.40
C SER A 120 11.71 -3.52 -8.38
N PRO A 121 10.85 -2.68 -7.78
CA PRO A 121 9.84 -3.13 -6.81
C PRO A 121 8.94 -4.25 -7.35
N ILE A 122 8.67 -4.23 -8.66
CA ILE A 122 7.87 -5.24 -9.35
C ILE A 122 8.54 -6.63 -9.30
N LEU A 123 9.85 -6.70 -9.54
CA LEU A 123 10.60 -7.96 -9.48
C LEU A 123 10.59 -8.54 -8.06
N MET A 124 10.72 -7.67 -7.04
CA MET A 124 10.66 -8.09 -5.63
C MET A 124 9.31 -8.70 -5.26
N ILE A 125 8.21 -8.11 -5.73
CA ILE A 125 6.85 -8.63 -5.50
C ILE A 125 6.70 -10.04 -6.10
N VAL A 126 7.15 -10.22 -7.35
CA VAL A 126 7.04 -11.52 -8.05
C VAL A 126 7.86 -12.61 -7.35
N ILE A 127 9.09 -12.32 -6.91
CA ILE A 127 9.92 -13.28 -6.18
C ILE A 127 9.29 -13.67 -4.84
N SER A 128 8.76 -12.70 -4.08
CA SER A 128 8.07 -13.00 -2.82
C SER A 128 6.82 -13.87 -3.01
N ALA A 129 6.04 -13.63 -4.08
CA ALA A 129 4.86 -14.42 -4.39
C ALA A 129 5.22 -15.88 -4.77
N GLY A 130 6.28 -16.07 -5.56
CA GLY A 130 6.77 -17.41 -5.93
C GLY A 130 7.26 -18.22 -4.73
N LEU A 131 8.06 -17.60 -3.86
CA LEU A 131 8.54 -18.25 -2.63
C LEU A 131 7.40 -18.58 -1.66
N GLY A 132 6.41 -17.68 -1.54
CA GLY A 132 5.22 -17.91 -0.71
C GLY A 132 4.37 -19.08 -1.21
N MET A 133 4.14 -19.19 -2.51
CA MET A 133 3.41 -20.34 -3.08
C MET A 133 4.14 -21.66 -2.84
N LEU A 134 5.46 -21.70 -3.02
CA LEU A 134 6.24 -22.94 -2.82
C LEU A 134 6.25 -23.42 -1.36
N MET A 135 6.27 -22.51 -0.39
CA MET A 135 6.37 -22.86 1.02
C MET A 135 5.02 -23.14 1.69
N TYR A 136 3.91 -22.62 1.13
CA TYR A 136 2.57 -22.76 1.71
C TYR A 136 1.64 -23.70 0.91
N SER A 137 1.99 -24.08 -0.32
CA SER A 137 1.25 -25.11 -1.07
C SER A 137 1.75 -26.54 -0.80
N LEU A 138 2.70 -26.72 0.12
CA LEU A 138 3.30 -28.00 0.52
C LEU A 138 2.95 -28.28 1.99
#